data_AF-A0A9E2B455-F1
#
_entry.id   AF-A0A9E2B455-F1
#
_cell.length_a   1.000
_cell.length_b   1.000
_cell.length_c   1.000
_cell.angle_alpha   90.00
_cell.angle_beta   90.00
_cell.angle_gamma   90.00
#
_symmetry.space_group_name_H-M   'P 1'
#
loop_
_entity.id
_entity.type
_entity.pdbx_description
1 polymer ?
#
loop_
_entity_poly.entity_id
_entity_poly.type
_entity_poly.pdbx_seq_one_letter_code
_entity_poly.pdbx_strand_id
1 'polypeptide(L)'
;MTDDNATTVRDQGPLTEVQLFGGSFDDELKLLLNSYSLPTGDVAIGLAIDPGKTSPIEDSAGLVPLSDGALVMMVADGVGGLPTGWKASGVVLEQVRDQLAKADIDDARRRTAILDGIEEANSVLRELGTGTSTTLVVAIVRDQQVRTFHIGDSSAWICGQRGVVKLQTTPHSPIGMALQAGFVNEKEALQHEDLNLVSNVIGSG
;
A
#
# COMPACT_ATOMS: atom_id res chain seq x y z
N MET A 1 25.18 15.45 -26.73
CA MET A 1 24.27 15.88 -25.65
C MET A 1 23.71 14.58 -25.10
N THR A 2 24.28 14.12 -23.99
CA THR A 2 24.03 12.78 -23.44
C THR A 2 22.74 12.80 -22.62
N ASP A 3 21.80 11.92 -22.97
CA ASP A 3 20.62 11.61 -22.16
C ASP A 3 21.06 10.83 -20.90
N ASP A 4 21.37 11.54 -19.82
CA ASP A 4 21.62 10.95 -18.50
C ASP A 4 20.31 10.89 -17.68
N ASN A 5 19.30 10.19 -18.21
CA ASN A 5 18.09 9.83 -17.45
C ASN A 5 18.28 8.45 -16.79
N ALA A 6 19.46 8.22 -16.20
CA ALA A 6 19.78 6.96 -15.55
C ALA A 6 18.95 6.79 -14.27
N THR A 7 17.97 5.90 -14.29
CA THR A 7 17.34 5.35 -13.09
C THR A 7 18.43 4.85 -12.14
N THR A 8 18.75 5.63 -11.12
CA THR A 8 19.73 5.21 -10.13
C THR A 8 18.97 4.46 -9.05
N VAL A 9 18.99 3.12 -9.13
CA VAL A 9 18.59 2.27 -8.01
C VAL A 9 19.55 2.56 -6.86
N ARG A 10 19.02 3.04 -5.73
CA ARG A 10 19.84 3.34 -4.56
C ARG A 10 19.74 2.17 -3.59
N ASP A 11 20.81 1.40 -3.49
CA ASP A 11 20.96 0.40 -2.44
C ASP A 11 21.16 1.11 -1.10
N GLN A 12 20.21 0.90 -0.18
CA GLN A 12 20.21 1.49 1.15
C GLN A 12 20.74 0.52 2.21
N GLY A 13 21.10 -0.71 1.84
CA GLY A 13 21.50 -1.76 2.78
C GLY A 13 20.31 -2.40 3.52
N PRO A 14 20.49 -2.88 4.76
CA PRO A 14 19.43 -3.58 5.49
C PRO A 14 18.22 -2.68 5.80
N LEU A 15 17.01 -3.20 5.64
CA LEU A 15 15.79 -2.49 6.08
C LEU A 15 15.62 -2.65 7.60
N THR A 16 15.99 -1.63 8.37
CA THR A 16 15.92 -1.66 9.85
C THR A 16 14.81 -0.79 10.44
N GLU A 17 14.30 0.16 9.66
CA GLU A 17 13.31 1.15 10.11
C GLU A 17 12.20 1.29 9.08
N VAL A 18 11.06 1.82 9.51
CA VAL A 18 9.94 2.16 8.62
C VAL A 18 10.40 3.16 7.56
N GLN A 19 10.04 2.90 6.32
CA GLN A 19 10.27 3.81 5.20
C GLN A 19 8.92 4.19 4.60
N LEU A 20 8.56 5.47 4.69
CA LEU A 20 7.39 6.02 3.99
C LEU A 20 7.86 7.00 2.93
N PHE A 21 7.28 6.89 1.75
CA PHE A 21 7.52 7.76 0.61
C PHE A 21 6.18 8.33 0.18
N GLY A 22 6.13 9.63 -0.06
CA GLY A 22 4.89 10.33 -0.39
C GLY A 22 5.18 11.79 -0.72
N GLY A 23 4.18 12.46 -1.28
CA GLY A 23 4.33 13.72 -2.01
C GLY A 23 5.01 14.88 -1.27
N SER A 24 5.84 15.61 -2.02
CA SER A 24 6.22 17.01 -1.81
C SER A 24 6.66 17.60 -3.17
N PHE A 25 6.61 18.94 -3.30
CA PHE A 25 6.98 19.80 -4.44
C PHE A 25 8.44 19.69 -4.93
N ASP A 26 9.16 18.61 -4.64
CA ASP A 26 10.54 18.45 -5.13
C ASP A 26 10.51 18.03 -6.60
N ASP A 27 10.52 19.05 -7.47
CA ASP A 27 10.65 19.00 -8.94
C ASP A 27 11.87 18.18 -9.43
N GLU A 28 12.75 17.72 -8.53
CA GLU A 28 13.97 16.97 -8.86
C GLU A 28 13.79 15.45 -8.96
N LEU A 29 12.71 14.86 -8.45
CA LEU A 29 12.51 13.40 -8.46
C LEU A 29 11.53 12.96 -9.57
N LYS A 30 12.04 12.82 -10.79
CA LYS A 30 11.30 12.14 -11.88
C LYS A 30 11.04 10.65 -11.58
N LEU A 31 11.89 10.03 -10.78
CA LEU A 31 11.82 8.64 -10.37
C LEU A 31 12.64 8.42 -9.10
N LEU A 32 12.01 7.93 -8.04
CA LEU A 32 12.68 7.46 -6.84
C LEU A 32 12.59 5.92 -6.81
N LEU A 33 13.73 5.24 -6.66
CA LEU A 33 13.77 3.78 -6.50
C LEU A 33 14.86 3.42 -5.48
N ASN A 34 14.42 2.96 -4.31
CA ASN A 34 15.29 2.48 -3.25
C ASN A 34 15.14 0.96 -3.12
N SER A 35 16.25 0.28 -2.88
CA SER A 35 16.26 -1.14 -2.54
C SER A 35 16.88 -1.36 -1.16
N TYR A 36 16.37 -2.37 -0.47
CA TYR A 36 16.84 -2.78 0.85
C TYR A 36 16.93 -4.30 0.91
N SER A 37 17.84 -4.80 1.75
CA SER A 37 17.96 -6.23 2.02
C SER A 37 17.21 -6.63 3.29
N LEU A 38 16.53 -7.78 3.23
CA LEU A 38 15.88 -8.47 4.33
C LEU A 38 16.48 -9.88 4.46
N PRO A 39 16.36 -10.54 5.63
CA PRO A 39 16.76 -11.94 5.77
C PRO A 39 16.06 -12.89 4.78
N THR A 40 14.87 -12.53 4.33
CA THR A 40 14.02 -13.32 3.43
C THR A 40 14.20 -12.98 1.94
N GLY A 41 14.97 -11.94 1.60
CA GLY A 41 15.21 -11.50 0.23
C GLY A 41 15.38 -9.98 0.13
N ASP A 42 15.42 -9.44 -1.08
CA ASP A 42 15.48 -8.00 -1.29
C ASP A 42 14.08 -7.42 -1.51
N VAL A 43 13.89 -6.19 -1.05
CA VAL A 43 12.68 -5.39 -1.32
C VAL A 43 13.08 -4.08 -1.98
N ALA A 44 12.28 -3.65 -2.94
CA ALA A 44 12.41 -2.33 -3.54
C ALA A 44 11.09 -1.57 -3.44
N ILE A 45 11.21 -0.25 -3.34
CA ILE A 45 10.10 0.69 -3.28
C ILE A 45 10.43 1.89 -4.16
N GLY A 46 9.45 2.37 -4.89
CA GLY A 46 9.64 3.52 -5.76
C GLY A 46 8.36 4.24 -6.12
N LEU A 47 8.53 5.51 -6.46
CA LEU A 47 7.49 6.39 -6.99
C LEU A 47 8.00 6.97 -8.30
N ALA A 48 7.14 6.97 -9.32
CA ALA A 48 7.47 7.46 -10.65
C ALA A 48 6.42 8.49 -11.08
N ILE A 49 6.87 9.63 -11.60
CA ILE A 49 5.97 10.65 -12.13
C ILE A 49 5.77 10.39 -13.62
N ASP A 50 4.53 10.46 -14.09
CA ASP A 50 4.26 10.58 -15.52
C ASP A 50 4.94 11.87 -16.05
N PRO A 51 5.89 11.78 -17.01
CA PRO A 51 6.56 12.96 -17.56
C PRO A 51 5.63 14.02 -18.15
N GLY A 52 4.38 13.66 -18.49
CA GLY A 52 3.36 14.57 -18.99
C GLY A 52 2.53 15.26 -17.90
N LYS A 53 2.63 14.86 -16.63
CA LYS A 53 1.91 15.48 -15.50
C LYS A 53 2.76 16.59 -14.88
N THR A 54 2.11 17.73 -14.64
CA THR A 54 2.67 18.87 -13.91
C THR A 54 2.08 19.02 -12.51
N SER A 55 1.18 18.12 -12.12
CA SER A 55 0.64 18.05 -10.77
C SER A 55 1.64 17.36 -9.83
N PRO A 56 1.62 17.66 -8.52
CA PRO A 56 2.38 16.91 -7.53
C PRO A 56 2.09 15.40 -7.58
N ILE A 57 3.02 14.59 -7.09
CA ILE A 57 2.76 13.18 -6.81
C ILE A 57 1.70 13.10 -5.72
N GLU A 58 0.59 12.42 -6.02
CA GLU A 58 -0.47 12.14 -5.05
C GLU A 58 -0.39 10.71 -4.50
N ASP A 59 0.55 9.92 -5.00
CA ASP A 59 0.83 8.56 -4.55
C ASP A 59 1.74 8.54 -3.33
N SER A 60 1.50 7.59 -2.45
CA SER A 60 2.39 7.26 -1.35
C SER A 60 2.65 5.76 -1.30
N ALA A 61 3.85 5.37 -0.88
CA ALA A 61 4.26 3.98 -0.72
C ALA A 61 5.00 3.80 0.60
N GLY A 62 4.92 2.61 1.20
CA GLY A 62 5.54 2.35 2.50
C GLY A 62 6.07 0.93 2.65
N LEU A 63 7.18 0.80 3.38
CA LEU A 63 7.76 -0.44 3.89
C LEU A 63 7.83 -0.38 5.42
N VAL A 64 7.19 -1.32 6.11
CA VAL A 64 7.17 -1.42 7.57
C VAL A 64 7.75 -2.79 7.95
N PRO A 65 9.04 -2.88 8.32
CA PRO A 65 9.60 -4.12 8.86
C PRO A 65 9.03 -4.38 10.26
N LEU A 66 8.66 -5.63 10.54
CA LEU A 66 8.17 -6.07 11.84
C LEU A 66 9.23 -6.89 12.58
N SER A 67 9.15 -6.91 13.91
CA SER A 67 10.16 -7.51 14.79
C SER A 67 10.36 -9.02 14.63
N ASP A 68 9.40 -9.73 14.04
CA ASP A 68 9.46 -11.16 13.78
C ASP A 68 9.88 -11.51 12.34
N GLY A 69 10.37 -10.52 11.59
CA GLY A 69 10.83 -10.68 10.21
C GLY A 69 9.73 -10.60 9.15
N ALA A 70 8.47 -10.37 9.54
CA ALA A 70 7.43 -10.02 8.57
C ALA A 70 7.65 -8.60 8.01
N LEU A 71 7.20 -8.39 6.78
CA LEU A 71 7.24 -7.09 6.12
C LEU A 71 5.83 -6.68 5.74
N VAL A 72 5.43 -5.46 6.07
CA VAL A 72 4.23 -4.84 5.51
C VAL A 72 4.63 -3.86 4.42
N MET A 73 4.07 -4.04 3.23
CA MET A 73 4.22 -3.15 2.07
C MET A 73 2.89 -2.46 1.83
N MET A 74 2.92 -1.16 1.50
CA MET A 74 1.73 -0.35 1.30
C MET A 74 1.88 0.53 0.07
N VAL A 75 0.80 0.70 -0.69
CA VAL A 75 0.68 1.71 -1.76
C VAL A 75 -0.70 2.36 -1.65
N ALA A 76 -0.75 3.67 -1.76
CA ALA A 76 -1.97 4.47 -1.77
C ALA A 76 -1.91 5.48 -2.91
N ASP A 77 -2.95 5.51 -3.74
CA ASP A 77 -3.13 6.50 -4.82
C ASP A 77 -4.11 7.57 -4.29
N GLY A 78 -3.66 8.81 -4.18
CA GLY A 78 -4.49 9.93 -3.75
C GLY A 78 -5.49 10.32 -4.85
N VAL A 79 -6.78 10.24 -4.55
CA VAL A 79 -7.86 10.48 -5.50
C VAL A 79 -8.62 11.75 -5.12
N GLY A 80 -8.64 12.77 -5.97
CA GLY A 80 -9.37 14.00 -5.67
C GLY A 80 -9.35 15.07 -6.77
N GLY A 81 -10.43 15.86 -6.86
CA GLY A 81 -10.52 17.04 -7.73
C GLY A 81 -9.95 18.32 -7.09
N LEU A 82 -9.42 18.21 -5.87
CA LEU A 82 -8.72 19.26 -5.13
C LEU A 82 -7.26 18.81 -4.90
N PRO A 83 -6.29 19.74 -4.74
CA PRO A 83 -4.86 19.42 -4.58
C PRO A 83 -4.53 18.89 -3.16
N THR A 84 -5.30 17.89 -2.69
CA THR A 84 -5.15 17.26 -1.37
C THR A 84 -4.92 15.75 -1.46
N GLY A 85 -4.80 15.17 -2.67
CA GLY A 85 -4.58 13.72 -2.86
C GLY A 85 -3.30 13.22 -2.19
N TRP A 86 -2.19 13.96 -2.32
CA TRP A 86 -0.92 13.63 -1.64
C TRP A 86 -1.05 13.57 -0.11
N LYS A 87 -1.91 14.41 0.46
CA LYS A 87 -2.19 14.41 1.91
C LYS A 87 -3.01 13.19 2.29
N ALA A 88 -3.98 12.81 1.45
CA ALA A 88 -4.84 11.65 1.68
C ALA A 88 -4.02 10.35 1.72
N SER A 89 -3.20 10.11 0.68
CA SER A 89 -2.37 8.91 0.60
C SER A 89 -1.32 8.85 1.72
N GLY A 90 -0.70 9.98 2.07
CA GLY A 90 0.23 10.06 3.19
C GLY A 90 -0.41 9.73 4.55
N VAL A 91 -1.55 10.36 4.86
CA VAL A 91 -2.27 10.14 6.13
C VAL A 91 -2.63 8.67 6.32
N VAL A 92 -3.13 7.99 5.27
CA VAL A 92 -3.49 6.57 5.36
C VAL A 92 -2.29 5.71 5.74
N LEU A 93 -1.13 5.91 5.10
CA LEU A 93 0.08 5.14 5.41
C LEU A 93 0.59 5.43 6.84
N GLU A 94 0.49 6.68 7.28
CA GLU A 94 0.88 7.08 8.65
C GLU A 94 0.01 6.40 9.70
N GLN A 95 -1.31 6.40 9.53
CA GLN A 95 -2.23 5.78 10.50
C GLN A 95 -2.03 4.26 10.54
N VAL A 96 -1.88 3.60 9.40
CA VAL A 96 -1.63 2.15 9.36
C VAL A 96 -0.29 1.81 10.01
N ARG A 97 0.77 2.58 9.74
CA ARG A 97 2.07 2.44 10.43
C ARG A 97 1.89 2.57 11.95
N ASP A 98 1.19 3.59 12.41
CA ASP A 98 1.07 3.88 13.85
C ASP A 98 0.28 2.81 14.60
N GLN A 99 -0.73 2.22 13.97
CA GLN A 99 -1.43 1.08 14.56
C GLN A 99 -0.56 -0.18 14.54
N LEU A 100 0.18 -0.43 13.46
CA LEU A 100 1.12 -1.56 13.40
C LEU A 100 2.23 -1.44 14.46
N ALA A 101 2.70 -0.24 14.76
CA ALA A 101 3.70 0.00 15.80
C ALA A 101 3.18 -0.30 17.23
N LYS A 102 1.86 -0.21 17.44
CA LYS A 102 1.19 -0.56 18.71
C LYS A 102 0.82 -2.04 18.79
N ALA A 103 0.75 -2.72 17.65
CA ALA A 103 0.32 -4.11 17.55
C ALA A 103 1.44 -5.07 17.96
N ASP A 104 1.06 -6.14 18.65
CA ASP A 104 1.96 -7.24 19.00
C ASP A 104 2.23 -8.16 17.78
N ILE A 105 3.07 -9.17 17.96
CA ILE A 105 3.69 -10.00 16.91
C ILE A 105 2.69 -10.94 16.19
N ASP A 106 1.51 -11.21 16.74
CA ASP A 106 0.58 -12.18 16.12
C ASP A 106 -0.20 -11.62 14.89
N ASP A 107 -0.47 -12.50 13.93
CA ASP A 107 -1.11 -12.17 12.65
C ASP A 107 -2.55 -11.66 12.78
N ALA A 108 -3.27 -12.06 13.84
CA ALA A 108 -4.63 -11.63 14.09
C ALA A 108 -4.66 -10.16 14.51
N ARG A 109 -3.77 -9.77 15.43
CA ARG A 109 -3.62 -8.40 15.89
C ARG A 109 -3.10 -7.48 14.79
N ARG A 110 -2.25 -7.97 13.89
CA ARG A 110 -1.81 -7.20 12.70
C ARG A 110 -2.94 -6.89 11.75
N ARG A 111 -3.83 -7.86 11.51
CA ARG A 111 -5.04 -7.64 10.71
C ARG A 111 -5.88 -6.55 11.36
N THR A 112 -6.15 -6.66 12.66
CA THR A 112 -6.91 -5.65 13.40
C THR A 112 -6.24 -4.28 13.31
N ALA A 113 -4.94 -4.19 13.52
CA ALA A 113 -4.19 -2.94 13.45
C ALA A 113 -4.26 -2.26 12.07
N ILE A 114 -4.22 -3.03 10.97
CA ILE A 114 -4.39 -2.48 9.62
C ILE A 114 -5.81 -1.93 9.45
N LEU A 115 -6.84 -2.66 9.91
CA LEU A 115 -8.23 -2.20 9.83
C LEU A 115 -8.46 -0.95 10.69
N ASP A 116 -7.98 -0.95 11.93
CA ASP A 116 -8.04 0.20 12.84
C ASP A 116 -7.34 1.42 12.22
N GLY A 117 -6.21 1.20 11.53
CA GLY A 117 -5.46 2.27 10.86
C GLY A 117 -6.22 2.85 9.67
N ILE A 118 -6.91 2.00 8.91
CA ILE A 118 -7.79 2.40 7.82
C ILE A 118 -8.99 3.21 8.35
N GLU A 119 -9.61 2.76 9.45
CA GLU A 119 -10.76 3.43 10.06
C GLU A 119 -10.38 4.80 10.62
N GLU A 120 -9.26 4.89 11.34
CA GLU A 120 -8.74 6.15 11.86
C GLU A 120 -8.42 7.11 10.71
N ALA A 121 -7.74 6.62 9.67
CA ALA A 121 -7.47 7.43 8.48
C ALA A 121 -8.76 7.93 7.82
N ASN A 122 -9.77 7.07 7.68
CA ASN A 122 -11.07 7.46 7.14
C ASN A 122 -11.72 8.59 7.97
N SER A 123 -11.63 8.52 9.30
CA SER A 123 -12.12 9.58 10.18
C SER A 123 -11.36 10.89 9.93
N VAL A 124 -10.03 10.84 9.94
CA VAL A 124 -9.17 12.01 9.71
C VAL A 124 -9.44 12.65 8.34
N LEU A 125 -9.54 11.85 7.27
CA LEU A 125 -9.77 12.37 5.92
C LEU A 125 -11.15 13.03 5.77
N ARG A 126 -12.18 12.52 6.44
CA ARG A 126 -13.52 13.13 6.42
C ARG A 126 -13.54 14.48 7.12
N GLU A 127 -12.73 14.66 8.17
CA GLU A 127 -12.57 15.95 8.84
C GLU A 127 -11.82 16.98 7.99
N LEU A 128 -10.93 16.55 7.09
CA LEU A 128 -10.18 17.43 6.19
C LEU A 128 -11.05 18.06 5.09
N GLY A 129 -12.26 17.54 4.86
CA GLY A 129 -13.24 18.10 3.95
C GLY A 129 -13.47 17.26 2.69
N THR A 130 -14.52 17.63 1.96
CA THR A 130 -14.98 16.88 0.77
C THR A 130 -13.91 16.84 -0.32
N GLY A 131 -13.75 15.67 -0.94
CA GLY A 131 -12.82 15.47 -2.06
C GLY A 131 -11.39 15.11 -1.67
N THR A 132 -11.12 14.89 -0.37
CA THR A 132 -9.85 14.28 0.10
C THR A 132 -10.06 12.78 0.26
N SER A 133 -9.60 12.00 -0.72
CA SER A 133 -9.74 10.54 -0.68
C SER A 133 -8.53 9.82 -1.24
N THR A 134 -8.39 8.53 -0.95
CA THR A 134 -7.28 7.72 -1.48
C THR A 134 -7.65 6.24 -1.57
N THR A 135 -7.01 5.51 -2.50
CA THR A 135 -7.01 4.05 -2.50
C THR A 135 -5.99 3.51 -1.50
N LEU A 136 -6.03 2.21 -1.23
CA LEU A 136 -5.00 1.55 -0.44
C LEU A 136 -4.87 0.09 -0.86
N VAL A 137 -3.64 -0.36 -1.11
CA VAL A 137 -3.28 -1.76 -1.09
C VAL A 137 -2.21 -2.00 -0.03
N VAL A 138 -2.43 -3.01 0.81
CA VAL A 138 -1.48 -3.47 1.83
C VAL A 138 -1.15 -4.92 1.57
N ALA A 139 0.12 -5.30 1.66
CA ALA A 139 0.58 -6.68 1.61
C ALA A 139 1.47 -7.00 2.81
N ILE A 140 1.07 -7.99 3.60
CA ILE A 140 1.92 -8.58 4.64
C ILE A 140 2.63 -9.79 4.04
N VAL A 141 3.95 -9.78 4.06
CA VAL A 141 4.81 -10.86 3.57
C VAL A 141 5.54 -11.48 4.76
N ARG A 142 5.38 -12.78 4.93
CA ARG A 142 6.12 -13.57 5.93
C ARG A 142 6.40 -14.95 5.37
N ASP A 143 7.66 -15.37 5.41
CA ASP A 143 8.11 -16.66 4.89
C ASP A 143 7.61 -16.92 3.45
N GLN A 144 6.70 -17.87 3.25
CA GLN A 144 6.09 -18.21 1.96
C GLN A 144 4.62 -17.78 1.86
N GLN A 145 4.17 -16.89 2.75
CA GLN A 145 2.80 -16.41 2.81
C GLN A 145 2.72 -14.92 2.52
N VAL A 146 1.69 -14.55 1.75
CA VAL A 146 1.32 -13.17 1.48
C VAL A 146 -0.16 -13.00 1.81
N ARG A 147 -0.50 -11.97 2.58
CA ARG A 147 -1.89 -11.56 2.85
C ARG A 147 -2.07 -10.12 2.39
N THR A 148 -3.12 -9.86 1.64
CA THR A 148 -3.38 -8.52 1.07
C THR A 148 -4.70 -7.92 1.51
N PHE A 149 -4.74 -6.60 1.66
CA PHE A 149 -5.92 -5.78 1.91
C PHE A 149 -6.03 -4.74 0.80
N HIS A 150 -7.24 -4.47 0.32
CA HIS A 150 -7.48 -3.59 -0.82
C HIS A 150 -8.63 -2.64 -0.52
N ILE A 151 -8.50 -1.39 -0.94
CA ILE A 151 -9.56 -0.38 -1.01
C ILE A 151 -9.33 0.39 -2.31
N GLY A 152 -10.31 0.36 -3.22
CA GLY A 152 -10.19 0.95 -4.55
C GLY A 152 -9.61 0.02 -5.61
N ASP A 153 -8.98 0.61 -6.62
CA ASP A 153 -8.51 -0.04 -7.84
C ASP A 153 -6.99 -0.33 -7.87
N SER A 154 -6.25 0.10 -6.85
CA SER A 154 -4.88 -0.34 -6.60
C SER A 154 -4.80 -1.88 -6.49
N SER A 155 -3.70 -2.45 -6.97
CA SER A 155 -3.56 -3.91 -7.13
C SER A 155 -2.18 -4.41 -6.69
N ALA A 156 -2.10 -5.66 -6.20
CA ALA A 156 -0.88 -6.38 -5.88
C ALA A 156 -0.71 -7.61 -6.78
N TRP A 157 0.51 -7.82 -7.28
CA TRP A 157 0.81 -8.88 -8.24
C TRP A 157 1.92 -9.79 -7.68
N ILE A 158 1.80 -11.09 -7.94
CA ILE A 158 2.85 -12.08 -7.65
C ILE A 158 3.40 -12.56 -8.97
N CYS A 159 4.70 -12.37 -9.18
CA CYS A 159 5.41 -12.81 -10.38
C CYS A 159 6.35 -13.98 -10.05
N GLY A 160 6.41 -14.95 -10.95
CA GLY A 160 7.36 -16.05 -10.91
C GLY A 160 8.73 -15.67 -11.45
N GLN A 161 9.63 -16.66 -11.42
CA GLN A 161 10.93 -16.58 -12.08
C GLN A 161 10.71 -16.22 -13.56
N ARG A 162 11.42 -15.19 -14.05
CA ARG A 162 11.29 -14.60 -15.41
C ARG A 162 10.10 -13.66 -15.64
N GLY A 163 9.49 -13.13 -14.57
CA GLY A 163 8.47 -12.08 -14.68
C GLY A 163 7.08 -12.57 -15.10
N VAL A 164 6.84 -13.88 -15.09
CA VAL A 164 5.53 -14.46 -15.39
C VAL A 164 4.57 -14.13 -14.25
N VAL A 165 3.50 -13.38 -14.51
CA VAL A 165 2.46 -13.10 -13.51
C VAL A 165 1.77 -14.41 -13.12
N LYS A 166 1.87 -14.78 -11.84
CA LYS A 166 1.25 -15.97 -11.25
C LYS A 166 -0.08 -15.65 -10.60
N LEU A 167 -0.20 -14.46 -10.01
CA LEU A 167 -1.42 -13.99 -9.38
C LEU A 167 -1.49 -12.47 -9.54
N GLN A 168 -2.69 -11.99 -9.84
CA GLN A 168 -3.05 -10.58 -9.72
C GLN A 168 -4.23 -10.51 -8.77
N THR A 169 -4.11 -9.73 -7.69
CA THR A 169 -5.25 -9.49 -6.82
C THR A 169 -6.30 -8.73 -7.61
N THR A 170 -7.57 -9.13 -7.47
CA THR A 170 -8.66 -8.36 -8.05
C THR A 170 -8.96 -7.20 -7.10
N PRO A 171 -8.75 -5.93 -7.48
CA PRO A 171 -9.22 -4.80 -6.68
C PRO A 171 -10.71 -4.95 -6.39
N HIS A 172 -11.22 -4.37 -5.31
CA HIS A 172 -12.63 -4.46 -4.94
C HIS A 172 -13.51 -3.68 -5.92
N SER A 173 -13.68 -4.23 -7.13
CA SER A 173 -14.87 -4.05 -7.94
C SER A 173 -15.93 -5.03 -7.43
N PRO A 174 -17.23 -4.67 -7.39
CA PRO A 174 -18.33 -5.56 -7.00
C PRO A 174 -18.32 -6.95 -7.67
N ILE A 175 -17.58 -7.11 -8.76
CA ILE A 175 -17.44 -8.33 -9.57
C ILE A 175 -16.31 -9.27 -9.06
N GLY A 176 -15.36 -8.78 -8.25
CA GLY A 176 -14.21 -9.55 -7.76
C GLY A 176 -14.54 -10.59 -6.68
N MET A 177 -15.61 -10.38 -5.91
CA MET A 177 -16.04 -11.31 -4.85
C MET A 177 -16.50 -12.68 -5.38
N ALA A 178 -16.96 -12.77 -6.63
CA ALA A 178 -17.41 -14.03 -7.22
C ALA A 178 -16.27 -14.91 -7.74
N LEU A 179 -15.09 -14.32 -8.02
CA LEU A 179 -13.94 -15.04 -8.57
C LEU A 179 -12.91 -15.46 -7.50
N GLN A 180 -12.88 -14.76 -6.36
CA GLN A 180 -11.97 -15.07 -5.25
C GLN A 180 -12.41 -16.29 -4.41
N ALA A 181 -13.55 -16.91 -4.74
CA ALA A 181 -14.08 -18.12 -4.10
C ALA A 181 -13.40 -19.44 -4.57
N GLY A 182 -12.34 -19.38 -5.37
CA GLY A 182 -11.59 -20.55 -5.83
C GLY A 182 -10.21 -20.66 -5.18
N PHE A 183 -10.03 -21.64 -4.27
CA PHE A 183 -8.80 -22.03 -3.55
C PHE A 183 -8.40 -21.06 -2.40
N VAL A 184 -8.64 -21.32 -1.12
CA VAL A 184 -8.24 -22.47 -0.27
C VAL A 184 -9.26 -22.64 0.89
N ASN A 185 -9.73 -23.89 1.10
CA ASN A 185 -10.55 -24.44 2.20
C ASN A 185 -11.88 -23.74 2.59
N GLU A 186 -12.98 -24.41 2.21
CA GLU A 186 -14.40 -24.04 2.24
C GLU A 186 -15.08 -23.79 3.60
N LYS A 187 -14.43 -23.83 4.77
CA LYS A 187 -15.19 -23.93 6.04
C LYS A 187 -15.08 -22.81 7.07
N GLU A 188 -14.23 -21.80 6.88
CA GLU A 188 -14.00 -20.77 7.91
C GLU A 188 -14.13 -19.31 7.42
N ALA A 189 -14.32 -19.08 6.13
CA ALA A 189 -14.35 -17.72 5.56
C ALA A 189 -15.71 -16.99 5.69
N LEU A 190 -16.75 -17.67 6.19
CA LEU A 190 -18.15 -17.18 6.16
C LEU A 190 -18.64 -16.53 7.47
N GLN A 191 -17.75 -16.24 8.43
CA GLN A 191 -18.17 -15.82 9.79
C GLN A 191 -17.78 -14.42 10.25
N HIS A 192 -17.30 -13.52 9.40
CA HIS A 192 -17.12 -12.13 9.83
C HIS A 192 -18.04 -11.15 9.10
N GLU A 193 -18.95 -10.57 9.88
CA GLU A 193 -19.81 -9.44 9.54
C GLU A 193 -19.00 -8.15 9.26
N ASP A 194 -17.67 -8.18 9.40
CA ASP A 194 -16.74 -7.04 9.19
C ASP A 194 -16.31 -6.83 7.72
N LEU A 195 -16.89 -7.57 6.76
CA LEU A 195 -16.54 -7.44 5.33
C LEU A 195 -17.36 -6.37 4.59
N ASN A 196 -18.22 -5.63 5.28
CA ASN A 196 -19.05 -4.58 4.69
C ASN A 196 -18.39 -3.20 4.84
N LEU A 197 -17.31 -2.93 4.10
CA LEU A 197 -16.95 -1.55 3.79
C LEU A 197 -17.10 -1.32 2.28
N VAL A 198 -18.34 -1.02 1.87
CA VAL A 198 -18.70 -0.59 0.50
C VAL A 198 -18.28 0.88 0.34
N SER A 199 -16.98 1.14 0.35
CA SER A 199 -16.39 2.41 -0.05
C SER A 199 -15.24 2.13 -1.00
N ASN A 200 -15.33 2.65 -2.23
CA ASN A 200 -14.30 2.42 -3.25
C ASN A 200 -13.03 3.21 -2.95
N VAL A 201 -13.03 4.13 -1.99
CA VAL A 201 -11.87 4.91 -1.54
C VAL A 201 -12.01 5.22 -0.05
N ILE A 202 -10.89 5.48 0.62
CA ILE A 202 -10.84 5.97 2.00
C ILE A 202 -11.13 7.47 1.97
N GLY A 203 -11.95 7.98 2.91
CA GLY A 203 -12.29 9.39 3.01
C GLY A 203 -13.52 9.83 2.21
N SER A 204 -14.15 8.94 1.42
CA SER A 204 -15.43 9.25 0.78
C SER A 204 -16.60 9.07 1.76
N GLY A 205 -17.30 10.16 2.08
CA GLY A 205 -18.52 10.13 2.90
C GLY A 205 -18.90 11.48 3.47
#